data_AF-A0A060CB78-F1
#
_entry.id   AF-A0A060CB78-F1
#
_cell.length_a   1.000
_cell.length_b   1.000
_cell.length_c   1.000
_cell.angle_alpha   90.00
_cell.angle_beta   90.00
_cell.angle_gamma   90.00
#
_symmetry.space_group_name_H-M   'P 1'
#
loop_
_entity.id
_entity.type
_entity.pdbx_description
1 polymer ?
#
loop_
_entity_poly.entity_id
_entity_poly.type
_entity_poly.pdbx_seq_one_letter_code
_entity_poly.pdbx_strand_id
1 'polypeptide(L)'
;MEEQNALRNFFEVPHSVFHQEPDRDVEIAALPLDDYRVTVMVDYNSPVLGSQHASLTNIAQFTKEIASCRTFCFLHELEMLQKQNLIKGGDLNNAIVVVDRIVKDEELESLAKLFNKPKVEVKKEGILNNVELRYKNEPARHK
;
A
#
# COMPACT_ATOMS: atom_id res chain seq x y z
N MET A 1 -11.12 25.14 5.33
CA MET A 1 -12.22 24.83 4.39
C MET A 1 -13.33 25.82 4.65
N GLU A 2 -13.97 26.32 3.60
CA GLU A 2 -15.11 27.23 3.69
C GLU A 2 -16.30 26.60 2.98
N GLU A 3 -17.49 26.75 3.55
CA GLU A 3 -18.72 26.25 2.97
C GLU A 3 -19.14 27.12 1.78
N GLN A 4 -19.62 26.48 0.73
CA GLN A 4 -20.06 27.16 -0.48
C GLN A 4 -21.59 27.18 -0.54
N ASN A 5 -22.16 28.22 -1.13
CA ASN A 5 -23.60 28.30 -1.39
C ASN A 5 -24.00 27.46 -2.61
N ALA A 6 -23.69 26.16 -2.57
CA ALA A 6 -24.00 25.18 -3.61
C ALA A 6 -24.20 23.80 -2.98
N LEU A 7 -25.10 23.00 -3.56
CA LEU A 7 -25.30 21.63 -3.12
C LEU A 7 -24.13 20.74 -3.57
N ARG A 8 -23.65 19.88 -2.67
CA ARG A 8 -22.67 18.85 -3.00
C ARG A 8 -23.37 17.72 -3.75
N ASN A 9 -22.93 17.47 -4.99
CA ASN A 9 -23.41 16.34 -5.78
C ASN A 9 -22.69 15.06 -5.34
N PHE A 10 -23.46 14.00 -5.12
CA PHE A 10 -22.95 12.66 -4.83
C PHE A 10 -23.34 11.73 -5.96
N PHE A 11 -22.50 10.72 -6.21
CA PHE A 11 -22.85 9.62 -7.09
C PHE A 11 -23.40 8.48 -6.24
N GLU A 12 -24.63 8.08 -6.53
CA GLU A 12 -25.27 6.91 -5.93
C GLU A 12 -25.10 5.71 -6.85
N VAL A 13 -24.85 4.54 -6.29
CA VAL A 13 -24.78 3.27 -7.03
C VAL A 13 -26.19 2.67 -7.04
N PRO A 14 -26.96 2.77 -8.15
CA PRO A 14 -28.36 2.37 -8.14
C PRO A 14 -28.55 0.85 -8.21
N HIS A 15 -27.59 0.13 -8.76
CA HIS A 15 -27.61 -1.32 -8.92
C HIS A 15 -26.20 -1.88 -8.69
N SER A 16 -26.11 -3.13 -8.27
CA SER A 16 -24.82 -3.80 -8.07
C SER A 16 -24.03 -3.85 -9.38
N VAL A 17 -22.77 -3.40 -9.33
CA VAL A 17 -21.80 -3.46 -10.42
C VAL A 17 -20.67 -4.37 -10.00
N PHE A 18 -20.30 -5.30 -10.88
CA PHE A 18 -19.22 -6.25 -10.64
C PHE A 18 -18.23 -6.19 -11.81
N HIS A 19 -16.94 -6.23 -11.47
CA HIS A 19 -15.84 -6.39 -12.41
C HIS A 19 -14.96 -7.53 -11.91
N GLN A 20 -14.61 -8.46 -12.79
CA GLN A 20 -13.76 -9.60 -12.47
C GLN A 20 -12.71 -9.78 -13.56
N GLU A 21 -11.47 -10.04 -13.17
CA GLU A 21 -10.38 -10.51 -14.05
C GLU A 21 -9.81 -11.82 -13.48
N PRO A 22 -10.36 -12.98 -13.86
CA PRO A 22 -9.98 -14.28 -13.29
C PRO A 22 -8.50 -14.63 -13.47
N ASP A 23 -7.90 -14.25 -14.61
CA ASP A 23 -6.49 -14.52 -14.91
C ASP A 23 -5.52 -13.83 -13.93
N ARG A 24 -6.01 -12.79 -13.24
CA ARG A 24 -5.24 -11.97 -12.28
C ARG A 24 -5.80 -12.06 -10.87
N ASP A 25 -6.83 -12.88 -10.66
CA ASP A 25 -7.55 -13.04 -9.38
C ASP A 25 -8.01 -11.68 -8.80
N VAL A 26 -8.57 -10.82 -9.66
CA VAL A 26 -9.08 -9.49 -9.26
C VAL A 26 -10.59 -9.48 -9.30
N GLU A 27 -11.20 -9.02 -8.21
CA GLU A 27 -12.63 -8.75 -8.12
C GLU A 27 -12.88 -7.35 -7.54
N ILE A 28 -13.78 -6.60 -8.17
CA ILE A 28 -14.27 -5.31 -7.68
C ILE A 28 -15.79 -5.34 -7.73
N ALA A 29 -16.42 -5.00 -6.60
CA ALA A 29 -17.86 -4.89 -6.50
C ALA A 29 -18.25 -3.52 -5.93
N ALA A 30 -19.21 -2.87 -6.57
CA ALA A 30 -19.90 -1.69 -6.04
C ALA A 30 -21.36 -2.06 -5.82
N LEU A 31 -21.82 -1.97 -4.58
CA LEU A 31 -23.18 -2.37 -4.18
C LEU A 31 -23.97 -1.12 -3.75
N PRO A 32 -25.29 -1.06 -4.01
CA PRO A 32 -26.14 0.00 -3.50
C PRO A 32 -26.08 0.07 -1.97
N LEU A 33 -25.83 1.27 -1.44
CA LEU A 33 -25.77 1.55 -0.01
C LEU A 33 -26.05 3.02 0.25
N ASP A 34 -26.90 3.32 1.24
CA ASP A 34 -27.22 4.70 1.69
C ASP A 34 -26.13 5.30 2.60
N ASP A 35 -24.89 4.80 2.49
CA ASP A 35 -23.74 5.13 3.33
C ASP A 35 -22.43 4.87 2.56
N TYR A 36 -21.29 5.31 3.09
CA TYR A 36 -19.98 5.14 2.46
C TYR A 36 -19.16 4.05 3.14
N ARG A 37 -18.95 2.93 2.43
CA ARG A 37 -18.12 1.82 2.89
C ARG A 37 -17.17 1.34 1.81
N VAL A 38 -15.94 1.05 2.21
CA VAL A 38 -14.91 0.48 1.35
C VAL A 38 -14.24 -0.65 2.11
N THR A 39 -14.11 -1.81 1.48
CA THR A 39 -13.34 -2.94 2.01
C THR A 39 -12.39 -3.40 0.92
N VAL A 40 -11.13 -3.56 1.29
CA VAL A 40 -10.09 -4.10 0.41
C VAL A 40 -9.50 -5.33 1.06
N MET A 41 -9.29 -6.36 0.24
CA MET A 41 -8.54 -7.56 0.59
C MET A 41 -7.37 -7.66 -0.40
N VAL A 42 -6.18 -7.92 0.12
CA VAL A 42 -4.97 -8.11 -0.68
C VAL A 42 -4.29 -9.39 -0.25
N ASP A 43 -3.82 -10.14 -1.24
CA ASP A 43 -2.94 -11.29 -1.05
C ASP A 43 -1.83 -11.21 -2.09
N TYR A 44 -0.58 -11.11 -1.63
CA TYR A 44 0.59 -11.01 -2.50
C TYR A 44 1.32 -12.36 -2.65
N ASN A 45 0.74 -13.46 -2.15
CA ASN A 45 1.34 -14.78 -2.14
C ASN A 45 2.79 -14.76 -1.60
N SER A 46 3.04 -13.91 -0.60
CA SER A 46 4.35 -13.70 0.01
C SER A 46 4.36 -14.28 1.42
N PRO A 47 5.42 -15.01 1.82
CA PRO A 47 5.55 -15.48 3.20
C PRO A 47 5.70 -14.32 4.20
N VAL A 48 6.07 -13.14 3.71
CA VAL A 48 6.26 -11.92 4.49
C VAL A 48 4.99 -11.09 4.54
N LEU A 49 4.33 -10.94 3.39
CA LEU A 49 3.08 -10.20 3.26
C LEU A 49 1.94 -11.15 2.88
N GLY A 50 1.42 -11.85 3.89
CA GLY A 50 0.27 -12.73 3.74
C GLY A 50 -1.04 -11.98 3.46
N SER A 51 -2.14 -12.71 3.40
CA SER A 51 -3.47 -12.15 3.20
C SER A 51 -3.83 -11.12 4.28
N GLN A 52 -4.25 -9.94 3.83
CA GLN A 52 -4.63 -8.82 4.70
C GLN A 52 -5.92 -8.19 4.18
N HIS A 53 -6.70 -7.61 5.09
CA HIS A 53 -7.85 -6.80 4.73
C HIS A 53 -7.86 -5.49 5.51
N ALA A 54 -8.54 -4.49 4.97
CA ALA A 54 -8.87 -3.25 5.63
C ALA A 54 -10.28 -2.83 5.24
N SER A 55 -11.00 -2.23 6.18
CA SER A 55 -12.35 -1.71 5.95
C SER A 55 -12.45 -0.30 6.50
N LEU A 56 -13.06 0.57 5.72
CA LEU A 56 -13.51 1.89 6.11
C LEU A 56 -15.04 1.86 6.11
N THR A 57 -15.66 1.89 7.28
CA THR A 57 -17.13 1.77 7.39
C THR A 57 -17.83 3.13 7.39
N ASN A 58 -17.07 4.21 7.57
CA ASN A 58 -17.55 5.59 7.52
C ASN A 58 -16.38 6.51 7.14
N ILE A 59 -16.63 7.50 6.28
CA ILE A 59 -15.60 8.43 5.79
C ILE A 59 -14.90 9.24 6.91
N ALA A 60 -15.57 9.48 8.04
CA ALA A 60 -15.00 10.19 9.19
C ALA A 60 -13.80 9.45 9.83
N GLN A 61 -13.70 8.13 9.62
CA GLN A 61 -12.58 7.33 10.10
C GLN A 61 -11.31 7.54 9.26
N PHE A 62 -11.42 8.08 8.03
CA PHE A 62 -10.31 8.19 7.08
C PHE A 62 -9.07 8.84 7.69
N THR A 63 -9.22 10.01 8.31
CA THR A 63 -8.11 10.78 8.88
C THR A 63 -7.34 10.00 9.94
N LYS A 64 -8.04 9.27 10.80
CA LYS A 64 -7.43 8.55 11.93
C LYS A 64 -6.92 7.16 11.53
N GLU A 65 -7.63 6.46 10.67
CA GLU A 65 -7.43 5.02 10.43
C GLU A 65 -6.69 4.73 9.13
N ILE A 66 -6.76 5.61 8.13
CA ILE A 66 -6.33 5.32 6.75
C ILE A 66 -5.30 6.33 6.24
N ALA A 67 -5.52 7.63 6.47
CA ALA A 67 -4.78 8.73 5.83
C ALA A 67 -3.26 8.70 6.07
N SER A 68 -2.80 8.05 7.15
CA SER A 68 -1.38 7.92 7.45
C SER A 68 -0.72 6.67 6.86
N CYS A 69 -1.45 5.77 6.19
CA CYS A 69 -0.88 4.52 5.66
C CYS A 69 -0.02 4.79 4.42
N ARG A 70 1.26 4.42 4.48
CA ARG A 70 2.22 4.70 3.40
C ARG A 70 2.16 3.67 2.29
N THR A 71 2.61 4.10 1.13
CA THR A 71 2.86 3.20 0.00
C THR A 71 3.95 2.19 0.33
N PHE A 72 3.94 1.08 -0.40
CA PHE A 72 4.89 0.00 -0.24
C PHE A 72 5.26 -0.62 -1.57
N CYS A 73 6.41 -1.28 -1.61
CA CYS A 73 6.90 -2.02 -2.76
C CYS A 73 7.69 -3.24 -2.31
N PHE A 74 7.86 -4.20 -3.20
CA PHE A 74 8.77 -5.32 -2.99
C PHE A 74 10.19 -4.95 -3.39
N LEU A 75 11.16 -5.55 -2.71
CA LEU A 75 12.57 -5.28 -2.95
C LEU A 75 12.98 -5.60 -4.40
N HIS A 76 12.48 -6.71 -4.97
CA HIS A 76 12.80 -7.08 -6.35
C HIS A 76 12.24 -6.08 -7.40
N GLU A 77 11.15 -5.37 -7.07
CA GLU A 77 10.57 -4.35 -7.95
C GLU A 77 11.45 -3.09 -8.01
N LEU A 78 12.14 -2.76 -6.92
CA LEU A 78 13.00 -1.56 -6.86
C LEU A 78 14.08 -1.58 -7.92
N GLU A 79 14.77 -2.71 -8.11
CA GLU A 79 15.80 -2.83 -9.16
C GLU A 79 15.21 -2.61 -10.57
N MET A 80 14.05 -3.21 -10.84
CA MET A 80 13.40 -3.11 -12.14
C MET A 80 12.98 -1.66 -12.41
N LEU A 81 12.33 -1.03 -11.44
CA LEU A 81 11.88 0.36 -11.54
C LEU A 81 13.07 1.31 -11.71
N GLN A 82 14.15 1.11 -10.94
CA GLN A 82 15.36 1.92 -11.05
C GLN A 82 16.01 1.78 -12.44
N LYS A 83 16.15 0.55 -12.96
CA LYS A 83 16.69 0.28 -14.31
C LYS A 83 15.87 0.95 -15.41
N GLN A 84 14.56 1.11 -15.19
CA GLN A 84 13.65 1.81 -16.08
C GLN A 84 13.61 3.33 -15.87
N ASN A 85 14.53 3.91 -15.07
CA ASN A 85 14.54 5.33 -14.72
C ASN A 85 13.26 5.81 -14.01
N LEU A 86 12.54 4.90 -13.34
CA LEU A 86 11.43 5.20 -12.44
C LEU A 86 11.97 5.42 -11.02
N ILE A 87 11.09 5.75 -10.06
CA ILE A 87 11.41 5.91 -8.62
C ILE A 87 12.60 6.86 -8.30
N LYS A 88 12.84 7.88 -9.15
CA LYS A 88 13.90 8.89 -8.96
C LYS A 88 13.76 9.75 -7.70
N GLY A 89 12.56 9.78 -7.11
CA GLY A 89 12.28 10.40 -5.81
C GLY A 89 12.09 9.39 -4.68
N GLY A 90 12.34 8.10 -4.95
CA GLY A 90 12.26 7.03 -3.95
C GLY A 90 13.39 7.17 -2.94
N ASP A 91 13.04 7.45 -1.69
CA ASP A 91 13.94 7.42 -0.55
C ASP A 91 13.38 6.33 0.38
N LEU A 92 14.24 5.59 1.06
CA LEU A 92 13.82 4.64 2.09
C LEU A 92 12.90 5.27 3.16
N ASN A 93 12.87 6.59 3.32
CA ASN A 93 11.97 7.23 4.28
C ASN A 93 10.49 7.29 3.86
N ASN A 94 10.19 7.17 2.56
CA ASN A 94 8.84 7.47 2.03
C ASN A 94 7.98 6.25 1.71
N ALA A 95 8.58 5.07 1.62
CA ALA A 95 7.88 3.82 1.30
C ALA A 95 8.30 2.68 2.24
N ILE A 96 7.37 1.78 2.49
CA ILE A 96 7.66 0.49 3.14
C ILE A 96 8.26 -0.44 2.09
N VAL A 97 9.42 -1.03 2.39
CA VAL A 97 10.07 -1.98 1.46
C VAL A 97 9.97 -3.37 2.03
N VAL A 98 9.22 -4.22 1.35
CA VAL A 98 8.99 -5.63 1.71
C VAL A 98 10.06 -6.50 1.06
N VAL A 99 10.73 -7.32 1.86
CA VAL A 99 11.81 -8.20 1.44
C VAL A 99 11.26 -9.61 1.28
N ASP A 100 11.03 -10.01 0.03
CA ASP A 100 10.41 -11.28 -0.34
C ASP A 100 11.43 -12.39 -0.70
N ARG A 101 12.72 -12.09 -0.61
CA ARG A 101 13.82 -13.03 -0.88
C ARG A 101 14.94 -12.91 0.15
N ILE A 102 15.81 -13.91 0.21
CA ILE A 102 17.05 -13.80 0.98
C ILE A 102 17.96 -12.79 0.29
N VAL A 103 18.37 -11.77 1.04
CA VAL A 103 19.24 -10.68 0.58
C VAL A 103 20.65 -10.91 1.13
N LYS A 104 21.67 -10.73 0.30
CA LYS A 104 23.08 -10.80 0.73
C LYS A 104 23.52 -9.46 1.30
N ASP A 105 24.53 -9.46 2.17
CA ASP A 105 25.07 -8.23 2.76
C ASP A 105 25.55 -7.21 1.71
N GLU A 106 26.16 -7.68 0.62
CA GLU A 106 26.59 -6.84 -0.52
C GLU A 106 25.42 -6.08 -1.17
N GLU A 107 24.25 -6.71 -1.26
CA GLU A 107 23.05 -6.10 -1.83
C GLU A 107 22.45 -5.07 -0.85
N LEU A 108 22.45 -5.37 0.45
CA LEU A 108 22.06 -4.40 1.48
C LEU A 108 22.97 -3.17 1.48
N GLU A 109 24.28 -3.34 1.27
CA GLU A 109 25.22 -2.22 1.11
C GLU A 109 24.93 -1.40 -0.16
N SER A 110 24.60 -2.06 -1.27
CA SER A 110 24.21 -1.38 -2.51
C SER A 110 22.92 -0.57 -2.33
N LEU A 111 21.93 -1.14 -1.65
CA LEU A 111 20.68 -0.44 -1.31
C LEU A 111 20.95 0.74 -0.38
N ALA A 112 21.80 0.58 0.63
CA ALA A 112 22.20 1.67 1.52
C ALA A 112 22.82 2.85 0.74
N LYS A 113 23.70 2.56 -0.24
CA LYS A 113 24.27 3.58 -1.14
C LYS A 113 23.22 4.21 -2.05
N LEU A 114 22.35 3.40 -2.65
CA LEU A 114 21.30 3.85 -3.56
C LEU A 114 20.35 4.84 -2.88
N PHE A 115 20.02 4.60 -1.63
CA PHE A 115 19.07 5.40 -0.85
C PHE A 115 19.73 6.39 0.11
N ASN A 116 21.05 6.59 0.00
CA ASN A 116 21.81 7.52 0.83
C ASN A 116 21.62 7.32 2.34
N LYS A 117 21.67 6.06 2.79
CA LYS A 117 21.54 5.66 4.20
C LYS A 117 22.84 5.06 4.73
N PRO A 118 23.17 5.28 6.02
CA PRO A 118 24.38 4.71 6.62
C PRO A 118 24.31 3.18 6.76
N LYS A 119 23.11 2.62 6.95
CA LYS A 119 22.88 1.18 7.08
C LYS A 119 21.45 0.81 6.71
N VAL A 120 21.28 -0.36 6.09
CA VAL A 120 19.99 -0.98 5.78
C VAL A 120 20.04 -2.42 6.26
N GLU A 121 18.99 -2.86 6.95
CA GLU A 121 18.89 -4.22 7.48
C GLU A 121 17.46 -4.73 7.29
N VAL A 122 17.31 -6.05 7.16
CA VAL A 122 16.01 -6.71 7.13
C VAL A 122 15.56 -6.99 8.56
N LYS A 123 14.42 -6.43 8.98
CA LYS A 123 13.80 -6.77 10.28
C LYS A 123 13.26 -8.20 10.24
N LYS A 124 13.04 -8.79 11.42
CA LYS A 124 12.47 -10.15 11.56
C LYS A 124 11.13 -10.33 10.85
N GLU A 125 10.42 -9.24 10.62
CA GLU A 125 9.12 -9.19 9.94
C GLU A 125 9.27 -9.17 8.40
N GLY A 126 10.48 -9.31 7.85
CA GLY A 126 10.71 -9.29 6.40
C GLY A 126 10.57 -7.91 5.77
N ILE A 127 10.63 -6.84 6.56
CA ILE A 127 10.56 -5.45 6.08
C ILE A 127 11.91 -4.79 6.36
N LEU A 128 12.36 -3.90 5.48
CA LEU A 128 13.56 -3.13 5.75
C LEU A 128 13.40 -2.25 7.01
N ASN A 129 14.51 -2.03 7.72
CA ASN A 129 14.53 -1.23 8.95
C ASN A 129 14.39 0.28 8.73
N ASN A 130 14.12 0.71 7.50
CA ASN A 130 13.94 2.10 7.12
C ASN A 130 12.70 2.74 7.75
N VAL A 131 11.66 1.95 8.02
CA VAL A 131 10.40 2.43 8.58
C VAL A 131 9.79 1.42 9.56
N GLU A 132 9.11 1.91 10.59
CA GLU A 132 8.21 1.10 11.41
C GLU A 132 6.79 1.19 10.87
N LEU A 133 6.09 0.04 10.80
CA LEU A 133 4.70 0.01 10.41
C LEU A 133 3.84 0.76 11.44
N ARG A 134 2.98 1.66 10.94
CA ARG A 134 1.98 2.38 11.74
C ARG A 134 0.83 1.45 12.13
N TYR A 135 0.53 0.47 11.26
CA TYR A 135 -0.47 -0.57 11.47
C TYR A 135 0.07 -1.91 10.98
N LYS A 136 -0.32 -3.00 11.65
CA LYS A 136 0.06 -4.36 11.22
C LYS A 136 -0.38 -4.68 9.78
N ASN A 137 -1.52 -4.14 9.37
CA ASN A 137 -2.09 -4.26 8.02
C ASN A 137 -1.97 -2.95 7.21
N GLU A 138 -0.92 -2.13 7.44
CA GLU A 138 -0.71 -0.87 6.72
C GLU A 138 -0.75 -1.04 5.18
N PRO A 139 -0.19 -2.11 4.59
CA PRO A 139 -0.31 -2.37 3.14
C PRO A 139 -1.76 -2.48 2.66
N ALA A 140 -2.62 -3.22 3.36
CA ALA A 140 -4.04 -3.31 3.02
C ALA A 140 -4.80 -1.99 3.25
N ARG A 141 -4.42 -1.21 4.27
CA ARG A 141 -5.03 0.11 4.54
C ARG A 141 -4.60 1.19 3.56
N HIS A 142 -3.44 1.05 2.93
CA HIS A 142 -2.98 1.97 1.88
C HIS A 142 -3.73 1.79 0.56
N LYS A 143 -4.24 0.58 0.31
CA LYS A 143 -5.01 0.23 -0.90
C LYS A 143 -6.47 0.62 -0.74
#